data_AF-A0A3N9UPN6-F1
#
_entry.id   AF-A0A3N9UPN6-F1
#
_cell.length_a   1.000
_cell.length_b   1.000
_cell.length_c   1.000
_cell.angle_alpha   90.00
_cell.angle_beta   90.00
_cell.angle_gamma   90.00
#
_symmetry.space_group_name_H-M   'P 1'
#
loop_
_entity.id
_entity.type
_entity.pdbx_description
1 polymer ?
#
loop_
_entity_poly.entity_id
_entity_poly.type
_entity_poly.pdbx_seq_one_letter_code
_entity_poly.pdbx_strand_id
1 'polypeptide(L)'
;GFCFGTGMHGGVIYVRGAVDETKLSREVGVFELTEEDTRELHLHLADYCRDFNLALEEVMKEPFVKIVPKSKRPYGNMYCPMPR
;
A
#
# COMPACT_ATOMS: atom_id res chain seq x y z
N GLY A 1 -4.49 -11.25 2.02
CA GLY A 1 -5.44 -11.75 3.03
C GLY A 1 -6.82 -11.14 2.77
N PHE A 2 -7.87 -11.58 3.49
CA PHE A 2 -9.22 -10.99 3.42
C PHE A 2 -9.30 -9.69 4.24
N CYS A 3 -10.10 -8.72 3.79
CA CYS A 3 -10.22 -7.38 4.39
C CYS A 3 -8.88 -6.62 4.53
N PHE A 4 -7.99 -6.75 3.54
CA PHE A 4 -6.67 -6.12 3.57
C PHE A 4 -6.77 -4.59 3.63
N GLY A 5 -5.97 -3.96 4.50
CA GLY A 5 -5.99 -2.51 4.73
C GLY A 5 -7.11 -2.01 5.67
N THR A 6 -7.84 -2.90 6.34
CA THR A 6 -8.80 -2.48 7.38
C THR A 6 -8.09 -1.72 8.50
N GLY A 7 -8.70 -0.64 8.97
CA GLY A 7 -8.13 0.26 9.98
C GLY A 7 -7.06 1.23 9.45
N MET A 8 -6.71 1.18 8.16
CA MET A 8 -5.69 2.06 7.60
C MET A 8 -6.13 3.54 7.62
N HIS A 9 -5.55 4.33 8.53
CA HIS A 9 -5.80 5.76 8.68
C HIS A 9 -4.78 6.65 7.96
N GLY A 10 -3.60 6.11 7.62
CA GLY A 10 -2.52 6.83 6.97
C GLY A 10 -1.37 5.90 6.57
N GLY A 11 -0.37 6.48 5.91
CA GLY A 11 0.75 5.75 5.32
C GLY A 11 0.45 5.19 3.94
N VAL A 12 1.37 4.38 3.44
CA VAL A 12 1.30 3.69 2.14
C VAL A 12 1.72 2.25 2.35
N ILE A 13 1.02 1.32 1.69
CA ILE A 13 1.46 -0.07 1.61
C ILE A 13 1.82 -0.36 0.16
N TYR A 14 3.05 -0.80 -0.07
CA TYR A 14 3.48 -1.27 -1.38
C TYR A 14 3.35 -2.79 -1.45
N VAL A 15 2.81 -3.29 -2.56
CA VAL A 15 2.66 -4.73 -2.81
C VAL A 15 3.34 -5.06 -4.12
N ARG A 16 4.29 -6.01 -4.07
CA ARG A 16 4.90 -6.59 -5.26
C ARG A 16 3.87 -7.43 -6.01
N GLY A 17 3.77 -7.23 -7.32
CA GLY A 17 2.76 -7.81 -8.19
C GLY A 17 1.47 -7.01 -8.17
N ALA A 18 0.35 -7.71 -8.00
CA ALA A 18 -0.98 -7.13 -7.96
C ALA A 18 -1.75 -7.60 -6.72
N VAL A 19 -2.85 -6.92 -6.41
CA VAL A 19 -3.79 -7.34 -5.37
C VAL A 19 -5.14 -7.68 -5.94
N ASP A 20 -5.78 -8.68 -5.34
CA ASP A 20 -7.17 -9.00 -5.57
C ASP A 20 -8.05 -7.97 -4.84
N GLU A 21 -8.60 -7.02 -5.58
CA GLU A 21 -9.42 -5.94 -5.04
C GLU A 21 -10.64 -6.42 -4.25
N THR A 22 -11.15 -7.63 -4.56
CA THR A 22 -12.29 -8.21 -3.83
C THR A 22 -11.94 -8.54 -2.38
N LYS A 23 -10.65 -8.61 -2.04
CA LYS A 23 -10.13 -8.86 -0.71
C LYS A 23 -9.73 -7.60 0.04
N LEU A 24 -9.85 -6.41 -0.57
CA LEU A 24 -9.54 -5.15 0.10
C LEU A 24 -10.67 -4.73 1.03
N SER A 25 -10.29 -4.02 2.10
CA SER A 25 -11.26 -3.26 2.87
C SER A 25 -11.89 -2.16 2.00
N ARG A 26 -13.14 -1.77 2.29
CA ARG A 26 -13.84 -0.76 1.50
C ARG A 26 -13.15 0.60 1.49
N GLU A 27 -12.36 0.87 2.53
CA GLU A 27 -11.75 2.17 2.80
C GLU A 27 -10.38 2.41 2.16
N VAL A 28 -9.78 1.40 1.56
CA VAL A 28 -8.51 1.52 0.83
C VAL A 28 -8.72 1.31 -0.66
N GLY A 29 -7.78 1.82 -1.46
CA GLY A 29 -7.78 1.66 -2.91
C GLY A 29 -6.38 1.31 -3.42
N VAL A 30 -6.33 0.75 -4.63
CA VAL A 30 -5.10 0.40 -5.35
C VAL A 30 -4.78 1.52 -6.34
N PHE A 31 -3.51 1.91 -6.40
CA PHE A 31 -3.03 2.94 -7.30
C PHE A 31 -1.68 2.54 -7.88
N GLU A 32 -1.38 3.09 -9.05
CA GLU A 32 -0.05 3.03 -9.65
C GLU A 32 0.95 3.83 -8.80
N LEU A 33 2.21 3.41 -8.88
CA LEU A 33 3.32 4.14 -8.29
C LEU A 33 3.56 5.44 -9.03
N THR A 34 3.88 6.48 -8.28
CA THR A 34 4.51 7.68 -8.80
C THR A 34 6.03 7.49 -8.85
N GLU A 35 6.73 8.42 -9.51
CA GLU A 35 8.20 8.44 -9.50
C GLU A 35 8.76 8.54 -8.08
N GLU A 36 8.13 9.33 -7.21
CA GLU A 36 8.55 9.47 -5.81
C GLU A 36 8.34 8.17 -5.03
N ASP A 37 7.20 7.49 -5.23
CA ASP A 37 6.98 6.18 -4.61
C ASP A 37 8.07 5.18 -5.03
N THR A 38 8.43 5.19 -6.32
CA THR A 38 9.48 4.30 -6.86
C THR A 38 10.84 4.58 -6.25
N ARG A 39 11.14 5.86 -5.95
CA ARG A 39 12.37 6.29 -5.29
C ARG A 39 12.40 5.84 -3.83
N GLU A 40 11.32 6.03 -3.09
CA GLU A 40 11.20 5.54 -1.70
C GLU A 40 11.29 4.01 -1.63
N LEU A 41 10.62 3.31 -2.54
CA LEU A 41 10.67 1.85 -2.63
C LEU A 41 12.09 1.33 -2.84
N HIS A 42 12.85 1.95 -3.75
CA HIS A 42 14.25 1.57 -4.01
C HIS A 42 15.13 1.71 -2.77
N LEU A 43 14.97 2.78 -1.99
CA LEU A 43 15.74 2.99 -0.77
C LEU A 43 15.46 1.89 0.25
N HIS A 44 14.18 1.63 0.52
CA HIS A 44 13.78 0.60 1.48
C HIS A 44 14.13 -0.82 1.02
N LEU A 45 13.96 -1.13 -0.27
CA LEU A 45 14.29 -2.44 -0.81
C LEU A 45 15.79 -2.67 -0.89
N ALA A 46 16.62 -1.64 -1.08
CA ALA A 46 18.07 -1.78 -1.05
C ALA A 46 18.56 -2.24 0.33
N ASP A 47 18.01 -1.65 1.39
CA ASP A 47 18.33 -2.05 2.77
C ASP A 47 17.82 -3.46 3.07
N TYR A 48 16.56 -3.75 2.72
CA TYR A 48 15.99 -5.10 2.83
C TYR A 48 16.84 -6.15 2.08
N CYS A 49 17.23 -5.88 0.84
CA CYS A 49 18.02 -6.83 0.05
C CYS A 49 19.40 -7.06 0.65
N ARG A 50 20.02 -6.02 1.24
CA ARG A 50 21.29 -6.15 1.95
C ARG A 50 21.16 -7.08 3.17
N ASP A 51 20.12 -6.88 3.98
CA ASP A 51 19.92 -7.63 5.22
C ASP A 51 19.61 -9.10 4.97
N PHE A 52 18.90 -9.40 3.87
CA PHE A 52 18.48 -10.76 3.51
C PHE A 52 19.32 -11.40 2.39
N ASN A 53 20.40 -10.74 1.95
CA ASN A 53 21.29 -11.18 0.87
C ASN A 53 20.53 -11.55 -0.43
N LEU A 54 19.66 -10.64 -0.85
CA LEU A 54 18.88 -10.73 -2.09
C LEU A 54 19.44 -9.75 -3.14
N ALA A 55 19.17 -10.03 -4.41
CA ALA A 55 19.48 -9.09 -5.49
C ALA A 55 18.32 -8.10 -5.67
N LEU A 56 18.61 -6.80 -5.53
CA LEU A 56 17.60 -5.74 -5.64
C LEU A 56 16.94 -5.75 -7.03
N GLU A 57 17.73 -5.98 -8.06
CA GLU A 57 17.27 -6.05 -9.44
C GLU A 57 16.24 -7.17 -9.63
N GLU A 58 16.44 -8.34 -9.00
CA GLU A 58 15.50 -9.45 -9.03
C GLU A 58 14.20 -9.15 -8.28
N VAL A 59 14.28 -8.33 -7.22
CA VAL A 59 13.09 -7.88 -6.48
C VAL A 59 12.27 -6.88 -7.29
N MET A 60 12.96 -5.96 -7.97
CA MET A 60 12.35 -4.89 -8.77
C MET A 60 11.82 -5.34 -10.15
N LYS A 61 12.12 -6.58 -10.58
CA LYS A 61 11.63 -7.12 -11.88
C LYS A 61 10.11 -7.21 -11.98
N GLU A 62 9.42 -7.35 -10.86
CA GLU A 62 7.97 -7.41 -10.83
C GLU A 62 7.40 -6.02 -10.52
N PRO A 63 6.30 -5.59 -11.17
CA PRO A 63 5.67 -4.32 -10.85
C PRO A 63 5.22 -4.30 -9.40
N PHE A 64 5.00 -3.10 -8.88
CA PHE A 64 4.44 -2.90 -7.56
C PHE A 64 3.22 -1.99 -7.68
N VAL A 65 2.24 -2.21 -6.81
CA VAL A 65 1.09 -1.32 -6.63
C VAL A 65 1.13 -0.71 -5.25
N LYS A 66 0.53 0.46 -5.09
CA LYS A 66 0.38 1.09 -3.78
C LYS A 66 -1.06 1.07 -3.30
N ILE A 67 -1.22 0.89 -2.00
CA ILE A 67 -2.51 0.83 -1.33
C ILE A 67 -2.53 1.94 -0.29
N VAL A 68 -3.53 2.81 -0.41
CA VAL A 68 -3.69 4.00 0.47
C VAL A 68 -5.16 4.18 0.84
N PRO A 69 -5.47 4.94 1.92
CA PRO A 69 -6.84 5.30 2.25
C PRO A 69 -7.51 6.09 1.11
N LYS A 70 -8.76 5.75 0.80
CA LYS A 70 -9.55 6.44 -0.25
C LYS A 70 -9.93 7.87 0.09
N SER A 71 -9.85 8.26 1.36
CA SER A 71 -10.15 9.62 1.80
C SER A 71 -9.28 10.02 2.99
N LYS A 72 -9.31 11.29 3.37
CA LYS A 72 -8.64 11.80 4.58
C LYS A 72 -9.30 11.30 5.88
N ARG A 73 -10.55 10.81 5.81
CA ARG A 73 -11.33 10.33 6.97
C ARG A 73 -12.07 9.03 6.60
N PRO A 74 -11.36 7.96 6.22
CA PRO A 74 -11.97 6.70 5.74
C PRO A 74 -12.99 6.13 6.75
N TYR A 75 -12.69 6.29 8.03
CA TYR A 75 -13.53 5.81 9.13
C TYR A 75 -14.29 6.93 9.84
N GLY A 76 -14.37 8.12 9.25
CA GLY A 76 -14.95 9.31 9.89
C GLY A 76 -16.36 9.09 10.41
N ASN A 77 -17.22 8.42 9.63
CA ASN A 77 -18.60 8.13 10.00
C ASN A 77 -18.75 7.11 11.14
N MET A 78 -17.72 6.29 11.41
CA MET A 78 -17.74 5.38 12.58
C MET A 78 -17.48 6.12 13.89
N TYR A 79 -16.60 7.12 13.87
CA TYR A 79 -16.24 7.87 15.08
C TYR A 79 -17.10 9.11 15.31
N CYS A 80 -17.55 9.75 14.23
CA CYS A 80 -18.39 10.95 14.26
C CYS A 80 -19.49 10.80 13.20
N PRO A 81 -20.59 10.10 13.52
CA PRO A 81 -21.69 9.94 12.60
C PRO A 81 -22.27 11.32 12.26
N MET A 82 -22.26 11.67 10.97
CA MET A 82 -22.89 12.91 10.50
C MET A 82 -24.41 12.83 10.74
N PRO A 83 -25.05 13.91 11.22
CA PRO A 83 -26.51 13.96 11.32
C PRO A 83 -27.14 13.67 9.96
N ARG A 84 -28.25 12.92 9.97
CA ARG A 84 -29.06 12.67 8.76
C ARG A 84 -29.70 13.95 8.25
#